data_AF-A0AAE4ATK2-F1
#
_entry.id   AF-A0AAE4ATK2-F1
#
_cell.length_a   1.000
_cell.length_b   1.000
_cell.length_c   1.000
_cell.angle_alpha   90.00
_cell.angle_beta   90.00
_cell.angle_gamma   90.00
#
_symmetry.space_group_name_H-M   'P 1'
#
loop_
_entity.id
_entity.type
_entity.pdbx_description
1 polymer ?
#
loop_
_entity_poly.entity_id
_entity_poly.type
_entity_poly.pdbx_seq_one_letter_code
_entity_poly.pdbx_strand_id
1 'polypeptide(L)'
;MHILLVTKRGTEPLTDYEAILEKRGFTFEYAHLDDTIPWSGGDIDFGWLARFCRDTYGRRAEAVDAVQFFIEPEDWQTVRRTTVGRQYHKVYSSYLTAIVKRYRHYGRVAEHELTHMLDDIVRIYLGISLARIVGVDDWDEDVVHGRDTRFEEYEYDRAFEEVKLYVSAAIQKRKRLSKLTLTDRALVYVRMRLIEISRQVEEITVPEENDLYRAAMAALGTDASPNDAAPDELGCAETVSSIIRQVLPEFPVITGTWTLWERLRKGSEFTAVAEPRPGDIVIAPTGTVRNAPFPGHVGIVGKDGIVMSNDSGTGTFNQNYTIESWHRRYAEEGGYPIYYYRLNQ
;
A
#
# COMPACT_ATOMS: atom_id res chain seq x y z
N MET A 1 -15.01 -12.73 22.23
CA MET A 1 -15.73 -11.76 21.39
C MET A 1 -17.22 -12.02 21.53
N HIS A 2 -18.05 -10.99 21.66
CA HIS A 2 -19.51 -11.11 21.59
C HIS A 2 -19.99 -10.67 20.21
N ILE A 3 -20.59 -11.59 19.46
CA ILE A 3 -21.00 -11.40 18.07
C ILE A 3 -22.54 -11.40 18.01
N LEU A 4 -23.10 -10.35 17.43
CA LEU A 4 -24.52 -10.30 17.13
C LEU A 4 -24.76 -10.88 15.74
N LEU A 5 -25.52 -11.97 15.66
CA LEU A 5 -25.95 -12.58 14.40
C LEU A 5 -27.31 -12.00 14.02
N VAL A 6 -27.35 -11.30 12.90
CA VAL A 6 -28.57 -10.68 12.41
C VAL A 6 -29.08 -11.46 11.21
N THR A 7 -30.27 -12.05 11.34
CA THR A 7 -30.92 -12.84 10.28
C THR A 7 -32.31 -12.29 9.95
N LYS A 8 -32.89 -12.73 8.84
CA LYS A 8 -34.31 -12.47 8.55
C LYS A 8 -35.19 -13.23 9.57
N ARG A 9 -36.31 -12.64 9.99
CA ARG A 9 -37.28 -13.34 10.86
C ARG A 9 -37.77 -14.63 10.22
N GLY A 10 -37.84 -15.70 11.01
CA GLY A 10 -38.34 -17.01 10.57
C GLY A 10 -37.29 -17.90 9.89
N THR A 11 -36.04 -17.47 9.82
CA THR A 11 -34.94 -18.30 9.31
C THR A 11 -34.47 -19.27 10.37
N GLU A 12 -34.04 -20.47 9.94
CA GLU A 12 -33.44 -21.44 10.84
C GLU A 12 -32.15 -20.89 11.49
N PRO A 13 -31.82 -21.35 12.71
CA PRO A 13 -30.55 -21.03 13.35
C PRO A 13 -29.35 -21.47 12.49
N LEU A 14 -28.25 -20.72 12.56
CA LEU A 14 -27.02 -21.01 11.83
C LEU A 14 -26.18 -22.05 12.57
N THR A 15 -26.75 -23.21 12.90
CA THR A 15 -26.20 -24.18 13.88
C THR A 15 -24.73 -24.54 13.67
N ASP A 16 -24.31 -24.69 12.41
CA ASP A 16 -22.92 -25.01 12.10
C ASP A 16 -21.98 -23.83 12.39
N TYR A 17 -22.43 -22.61 12.10
CA TYR A 17 -21.67 -21.41 12.38
C TYR A 17 -21.63 -21.12 13.88
N GLU A 18 -22.74 -21.33 14.59
CA GLU A 18 -22.79 -21.29 16.05
C GLU A 18 -21.74 -22.20 16.67
N ALA A 19 -21.66 -23.46 16.22
CA ALA A 19 -20.66 -24.41 16.70
C ALA A 19 -19.22 -23.93 16.45
N ILE A 20 -18.96 -23.26 15.32
CA ILE A 20 -17.65 -22.64 15.04
C ILE A 20 -17.36 -21.49 16.01
N LEU A 21 -18.34 -20.61 16.26
CA LEU A 21 -18.20 -19.50 17.20
C LEU A 21 -17.91 -20.03 18.61
N GLU A 22 -18.66 -21.03 19.08
CA GLU A 22 -18.48 -21.65 20.39
C GLU A 22 -17.11 -22.31 20.51
N LYS A 23 -16.68 -23.08 19.51
CA LYS A 23 -15.36 -23.71 19.44
C LYS A 23 -14.23 -22.68 19.61
N ARG A 24 -14.39 -21.49 19.05
CA ARG A 24 -13.43 -20.37 19.13
C ARG A 24 -13.56 -19.52 20.40
N GLY A 25 -14.46 -19.90 21.32
CA GLY A 25 -14.70 -19.18 22.57
C GLY A 25 -15.41 -17.83 22.37
N PHE A 26 -16.10 -17.68 21.23
CA PHE A 26 -16.99 -16.55 21.00
C PHE A 26 -18.36 -16.80 21.63
N THR A 27 -19.02 -15.72 22.00
CA THR A 27 -20.40 -15.74 22.46
C THR A 27 -21.23 -15.02 21.42
N PHE A 28 -22.50 -15.39 21.26
CA PHE A 28 -23.37 -14.73 20.30
C PHE A 28 -24.80 -14.60 20.79
N GLU A 29 -25.53 -13.66 20.21
CA GLU A 29 -26.99 -13.52 20.36
C GLU A 29 -27.61 -13.26 18.98
N TYR A 30 -28.92 -13.53 18.84
CA TYR A 30 -29.64 -13.32 17.60
C TYR A 30 -30.42 -12.01 17.59
N ALA A 31 -30.46 -11.40 16.42
CA ALA A 31 -31.43 -10.39 16.07
C ALA A 31 -32.19 -10.83 14.82
N HIS A 32 -33.51 -10.71 14.87
CA HIS A 32 -34.34 -10.97 13.71
C HIS A 32 -34.82 -9.67 13.11
N LEU A 33 -34.55 -9.52 11.82
CA LEU A 33 -35.05 -8.43 11.02
C LEU A 33 -36.47 -8.76 10.54
N ASP A 34 -37.41 -7.86 10.78
CA ASP A 34 -38.76 -7.97 10.23
C ASP A 34 -38.74 -7.79 8.70
N ASP A 35 -39.78 -8.29 8.02
CA ASP A 35 -39.90 -8.27 6.55
C ASP A 35 -39.95 -6.87 5.91
N THR A 36 -39.94 -5.80 6.73
CA THR A 36 -40.06 -4.40 6.29
C THR A 36 -38.75 -3.77 5.83
N ILE A 37 -37.65 -4.53 5.82
CA ILE A 37 -36.38 -4.04 5.29
C ILE A 37 -36.48 -3.91 3.77
N PRO A 38 -36.06 -2.76 3.19
CA PRO A 38 -35.94 -2.62 1.76
C PRO A 38 -34.75 -3.45 1.28
N TRP A 39 -34.95 -4.75 1.09
CA TRP A 39 -34.05 -5.63 0.34
C TRP A 39 -34.16 -5.30 -1.16
N SER A 40 -33.96 -4.04 -1.54
CA SER A 40 -34.08 -3.63 -2.94
C SER A 40 -32.79 -3.95 -3.68
N GLY A 41 -32.78 -5.04 -4.46
CA GLY A 41 -31.74 -5.29 -5.47
C GLY A 41 -30.38 -5.76 -4.94
N GLY A 42 -30.32 -6.32 -3.73
CA GLY A 42 -29.10 -6.95 -3.21
C GLY A 42 -28.15 -6.02 -2.47
N ASP A 43 -28.50 -4.74 -2.27
CA ASP A 43 -27.73 -3.80 -1.43
C ASP A 43 -28.58 -3.30 -0.26
N ILE A 44 -28.02 -3.41 0.95
CA ILE A 44 -28.62 -2.87 2.18
C ILE A 44 -28.17 -1.41 2.31
N ASP A 45 -29.11 -0.47 2.55
CA ASP A 45 -28.77 0.94 2.86
C ASP A 45 -27.96 1.02 4.18
N PHE A 46 -26.74 1.55 4.13
CA PHE A 46 -25.89 1.77 5.31
C PHE A 46 -26.45 2.75 6.31
N GLY A 47 -27.13 3.79 5.82
CA GLY A 47 -27.80 4.74 6.69
C GLY A 47 -28.86 4.02 7.51
N TRP A 48 -29.59 3.09 6.89
CA TRP A 48 -30.56 2.24 7.55
C TRP A 48 -29.87 1.26 8.52
N LEU A 49 -28.83 0.54 8.08
CA LEU A 49 -28.10 -0.42 8.91
C LEU A 49 -27.60 0.26 10.18
N ALA A 50 -26.92 1.40 10.06
CA ALA A 50 -26.40 2.16 11.19
C ALA A 50 -27.51 2.71 12.11
N ARG A 51 -28.67 3.11 11.55
CA ARG A 51 -29.85 3.48 12.34
C ARG A 51 -30.39 2.29 13.11
N PHE A 52 -30.66 1.16 12.46
CA PHE A 52 -31.11 -0.08 13.10
C PHE A 52 -30.16 -0.47 14.24
N CYS A 53 -28.87 -0.51 13.94
CA CYS A 53 -27.82 -0.84 14.89
C CYS A 53 -27.80 0.12 16.11
N ARG A 54 -28.00 1.42 15.88
CA ARG A 54 -28.11 2.42 16.96
C ARG A 54 -29.42 2.32 17.74
N ASP A 55 -30.54 2.08 17.07
CA ASP A 55 -31.86 2.11 17.69
C ASP A 55 -32.09 0.83 18.51
N THR A 56 -31.66 -0.32 17.98
CA THR A 56 -31.76 -1.62 18.64
C THR A 56 -30.68 -1.76 19.73
N TYR A 57 -29.47 -1.23 19.53
CA TYR A 57 -28.34 -1.49 20.43
C TYR A 57 -27.69 -0.24 21.04
N GLY A 58 -28.26 0.95 20.91
CA GLY A 58 -27.63 2.19 21.39
C GLY A 58 -27.25 2.18 22.87
N ARG A 59 -28.00 1.42 23.71
CA ARG A 59 -27.66 1.21 25.13
C ARG A 59 -26.81 -0.04 25.39
N ARG A 60 -26.70 -0.97 24.43
CA ARG A 60 -25.95 -2.23 24.50
C ARG A 60 -24.72 -2.25 23.60
N ALA A 61 -24.37 -1.14 22.94
CA ALA A 61 -23.26 -1.07 21.98
C ALA A 61 -21.92 -1.47 22.61
N GLU A 62 -21.78 -1.30 23.92
CA GLU A 62 -20.60 -1.72 24.68
C GLU A 62 -20.53 -3.24 24.92
N ALA A 63 -21.68 -3.93 24.85
CA ALA A 63 -21.78 -5.38 25.07
C ALA A 63 -21.49 -6.19 23.79
N VAL A 64 -21.71 -5.61 22.61
CA VAL A 64 -21.49 -6.25 21.30
C VAL A 64 -20.13 -5.82 20.75
N ASP A 65 -19.26 -6.77 20.41
CA ASP A 65 -17.96 -6.50 19.80
C ASP A 65 -18.06 -6.42 18.27
N ALA A 66 -18.95 -7.21 17.69
CA ALA A 66 -19.14 -7.36 16.25
C ALA A 66 -20.59 -7.68 15.90
N VAL A 67 -21.01 -7.27 14.71
CA VAL A 67 -22.32 -7.59 14.14
C VAL A 67 -22.11 -8.20 12.77
N GLN A 68 -22.73 -9.36 12.52
CA GLN A 68 -22.73 -10.02 11.22
C GLN A 68 -24.15 -10.15 10.71
N PHE A 69 -24.40 -9.55 9.54
CA PHE A 69 -25.70 -9.60 8.88
C PHE A 69 -25.71 -10.74 7.85
N PHE A 70 -26.61 -11.70 8.03
CA PHE A 70 -26.83 -12.81 7.12
C PHE A 70 -28.02 -12.51 6.23
N ILE A 71 -27.76 -12.32 4.93
CA ILE A 71 -28.81 -12.02 3.95
C ILE A 71 -29.59 -13.29 3.53
N GLU A 72 -28.91 -14.43 3.48
CA GLU A 72 -29.48 -15.74 3.09
C GLU A 72 -28.93 -16.84 4.02
N PRO A 73 -29.54 -17.11 5.18
CA PRO A 73 -28.99 -18.03 6.18
C PRO A 73 -29.15 -19.52 5.85
N GLU A 74 -30.15 -19.88 5.04
CA GLU A 74 -30.54 -21.27 4.73
C GLU A 74 -29.48 -22.08 3.97
N ASP A 75 -28.43 -21.44 3.45
CA ASP A 75 -27.46 -22.06 2.54
C ASP A 75 -26.07 -21.40 2.61
N TRP A 76 -25.67 -20.85 3.77
CA TRP A 76 -24.41 -20.10 3.88
C TRP A 76 -23.16 -20.92 3.51
N GLN A 77 -23.26 -22.26 3.52
CA GLN A 77 -22.23 -23.21 3.08
C GLN A 77 -22.37 -23.69 1.61
N THR A 78 -23.55 -23.57 0.97
CA THR A 78 -23.81 -24.19 -0.35
C THR A 78 -23.97 -23.15 -1.47
N VAL A 79 -23.45 -23.44 -2.66
CA VAL A 79 -23.38 -22.49 -3.78
C VAL A 79 -24.47 -22.76 -4.83
N ARG A 80 -25.47 -21.88 -4.94
CA ARG A 80 -26.50 -21.97 -6.00
C ARG A 80 -26.91 -20.63 -6.64
N ARG A 81 -26.56 -19.47 -6.07
CA ARG A 81 -26.83 -18.14 -6.66
C ARG A 81 -25.72 -17.12 -6.38
N THR A 82 -25.61 -16.11 -7.25
CA THR A 82 -24.63 -15.02 -7.18
C THR A 82 -25.10 -13.90 -6.25
N THR A 83 -24.33 -13.61 -5.20
CA THR A 83 -24.32 -12.31 -4.51
C THR A 83 -22.87 -11.87 -4.22
N VAL A 84 -22.66 -10.60 -3.87
CA VAL A 84 -21.33 -9.98 -3.69
C VAL A 84 -21.16 -9.60 -2.22
N GLY A 85 -20.27 -10.29 -1.50
CA GLY A 85 -19.79 -9.88 -0.17
C GLY A 85 -19.18 -8.49 -0.23
N ARG A 86 -19.48 -7.65 0.76
CA ARG A 86 -18.81 -6.36 0.92
C ARG A 86 -18.48 -6.21 2.39
N GLN A 87 -17.20 -6.13 2.67
CA GLN A 87 -16.70 -5.62 3.92
C GLN A 87 -16.96 -4.13 3.96
N TYR A 88 -17.48 -3.66 5.10
CA TYR A 88 -17.79 -2.24 5.22
C TYR A 88 -16.95 -1.51 6.25
N HIS A 89 -15.92 -2.14 6.84
CA HIS A 89 -14.75 -1.58 7.58
C HIS A 89 -14.98 -0.33 8.45
N LYS A 90 -16.23 -0.01 8.80
CA LYS A 90 -16.60 1.22 9.46
C LYS A 90 -17.00 0.85 10.88
N VAL A 91 -16.23 1.36 11.83
CA VAL A 91 -16.61 1.36 13.24
C VAL A 91 -17.87 2.19 13.37
N TYR A 92 -19.02 1.54 13.50
CA TYR A 92 -20.30 2.19 13.77
C TYR A 92 -20.57 2.10 15.26
N SER A 93 -20.62 3.24 15.94
CA SER A 93 -20.99 3.31 17.36
C SER A 93 -20.23 2.33 18.26
N SER A 94 -18.93 2.13 17.98
CA SER A 94 -17.94 1.29 18.69
C SER A 94 -17.85 -0.21 18.37
N TYR A 95 -18.64 -0.78 17.46
CA TYR A 95 -18.50 -2.19 17.04
C TYR A 95 -18.21 -2.32 15.54
N LEU A 96 -17.68 -3.48 15.14
CA LEU A 96 -17.42 -3.81 13.74
C LEU A 96 -18.65 -4.45 13.12
N THR A 97 -18.94 -4.11 11.87
CA THR A 97 -20.07 -4.68 11.13
C THR A 97 -19.55 -5.38 9.87
N ALA A 98 -19.91 -6.65 9.69
CA ALA A 98 -19.75 -7.33 8.41
C ALA A 98 -21.11 -7.76 7.86
N ILE A 99 -21.22 -7.73 6.54
CA ILE A 99 -22.38 -8.24 5.84
C ILE A 99 -21.95 -9.52 5.14
N VAL A 100 -22.46 -10.64 5.61
CA VAL A 100 -22.20 -11.96 5.07
C VAL A 100 -23.19 -12.19 3.93
N LYS A 101 -22.69 -12.14 2.69
CA LYS A 101 -23.42 -12.45 1.46
C LYS A 101 -22.81 -13.66 0.78
N ARG A 102 -23.63 -14.53 0.21
CA ARG A 102 -23.20 -15.75 -0.51
C ARG A 102 -22.29 -15.41 -1.70
N TYR A 103 -21.14 -16.07 -1.84
CA TYR A 103 -20.26 -15.93 -3.01
C TYR A 103 -20.08 -17.26 -3.74
N ARG A 104 -19.98 -17.23 -5.08
CA ARG A 104 -19.96 -18.44 -5.92
C ARG A 104 -18.74 -19.34 -5.72
N HIS A 105 -17.65 -18.76 -5.21
CA HIS A 105 -16.36 -19.43 -5.13
C HIS A 105 -15.88 -19.67 -3.71
N TYR A 106 -16.65 -19.23 -2.69
CA TYR A 106 -16.22 -19.31 -1.30
C TYR A 106 -17.02 -20.33 -0.48
N GLY A 107 -16.38 -21.40 -0.03
CA GLY A 107 -17.01 -22.51 0.71
C GLY A 107 -17.36 -22.21 2.17
N ARG A 108 -16.88 -21.08 2.73
CA ARG A 108 -17.05 -20.71 4.14
C ARG A 108 -17.10 -19.19 4.34
N VAL A 109 -18.05 -18.52 3.69
CA VAL A 109 -18.11 -17.04 3.64
C VAL A 109 -18.28 -16.39 5.02
N ALA A 110 -19.05 -16.99 5.92
CA ALA A 110 -19.25 -16.42 7.26
C ALA A 110 -17.95 -16.34 8.06
N GLU A 111 -17.15 -17.42 8.00
CA GLU A 111 -15.83 -17.46 8.63
C GLU A 111 -14.80 -16.61 7.90
N HIS A 112 -14.90 -16.52 6.58
CA HIS A 112 -14.09 -15.61 5.76
C HIS A 112 -14.24 -14.17 6.24
N GLU A 113 -15.48 -13.67 6.29
CA GLU A 113 -15.79 -12.32 6.78
C GLU A 113 -15.45 -12.15 8.25
N LEU A 114 -15.65 -13.17 9.09
CA LEU A 114 -15.21 -13.14 10.48
C LEU A 114 -13.69 -12.95 10.57
N THR A 115 -12.92 -13.64 9.74
CA THR A 115 -11.45 -13.61 9.77
C THR A 115 -10.92 -12.24 9.36
N HIS A 116 -11.54 -11.59 8.37
CA HIS A 116 -11.24 -10.17 8.06
C HIS A 116 -11.57 -9.25 9.24
N MET A 117 -12.71 -9.45 9.92
CA MET A 117 -13.05 -8.66 11.11
C MET A 117 -12.04 -8.83 12.25
N LEU A 118 -11.38 -9.99 12.36
CA LEU A 118 -10.35 -10.23 13.36
C LEU A 118 -9.09 -9.38 13.10
N ASP A 119 -8.66 -9.23 11.84
CA ASP A 119 -7.54 -8.33 11.53
C ASP A 119 -7.92 -6.88 11.83
N ASP A 120 -9.12 -6.47 11.42
CA ASP A 120 -9.62 -5.13 11.68
C ASP A 120 -9.68 -4.78 13.17
N ILE A 121 -10.21 -5.66 14.01
CA ILE A 121 -10.32 -5.37 15.45
C ILE A 121 -8.94 -5.23 16.08
N VAL A 122 -7.99 -6.07 15.68
CA VAL A 122 -6.61 -6.04 16.18
C VAL A 122 -5.88 -4.80 15.67
N ARG A 123 -6.02 -4.48 14.39
CA ARG A 123 -5.45 -3.28 13.77
C ARG A 123 -5.98 -2.01 14.41
N ILE A 124 -7.29 -1.88 14.55
CA ILE A 124 -7.92 -0.70 15.16
C ILE A 124 -7.50 -0.56 16.62
N TYR A 125 -7.66 -1.59 17.44
CA TYR A 125 -7.48 -1.39 18.87
C TYR A 125 -6.02 -1.52 19.31
N LEU A 126 -5.20 -2.34 18.66
CA LEU A 126 -3.80 -2.54 19.05
C LEU A 126 -2.80 -1.83 18.15
N GLY A 127 -3.19 -1.40 16.94
CA GLY A 127 -2.24 -0.84 15.96
C GLY A 127 -1.30 -1.90 15.39
N ILE A 128 -1.70 -3.17 15.43
CA ILE A 128 -0.89 -4.31 14.98
C ILE A 128 -1.60 -4.98 13.80
N SER A 129 -0.87 -5.35 12.75
CA SER A 129 -1.38 -6.17 11.66
C SER A 129 -1.25 -7.65 12.00
N LEU A 130 -2.30 -8.44 11.76
CA LEU A 130 -2.23 -9.89 11.91
C LEU A 130 -1.29 -10.53 10.88
N ALA A 131 -1.15 -9.94 9.68
CA ALA A 131 -0.18 -10.37 8.68
C ALA A 131 1.23 -10.45 9.28
N ARG A 132 1.64 -9.40 9.98
CA ARG A 132 2.94 -9.33 10.66
C ARG A 132 3.07 -10.33 11.81
N ILE A 133 1.99 -10.60 12.55
CA ILE A 133 2.00 -11.58 13.65
C ILE A 133 2.25 -12.99 13.11
N VAL A 134 1.60 -13.32 12.01
CA VAL A 134 1.68 -14.64 11.36
C VAL A 134 2.88 -14.75 10.40
N GLY A 135 3.52 -13.62 10.08
CA GLY A 135 4.67 -13.56 9.19
C GLY A 135 4.28 -13.84 7.74
N VAL A 136 3.17 -13.28 7.28
CA VAL A 136 2.73 -13.23 5.87
C VAL A 136 2.80 -11.79 5.36
N ASP A 137 2.75 -11.61 4.04
CA ASP A 137 2.84 -10.28 3.43
C ASP A 137 1.49 -9.55 3.49
N ASP A 138 0.40 -10.27 3.24
CA ASP A 138 -0.97 -9.74 3.24
C ASP A 138 -1.91 -10.71 3.95
N TRP A 139 -2.49 -10.30 5.08
CA TRP A 139 -3.43 -11.15 5.84
C TRP A 139 -4.63 -11.57 5.00
N ASP A 140 -5.18 -10.65 4.21
CA ASP A 140 -6.37 -10.90 3.43
C ASP A 140 -6.06 -11.93 2.34
N GLU A 141 -5.03 -11.68 1.53
CA GLU A 141 -4.70 -12.54 0.41
C GLU A 141 -4.03 -13.87 0.83
N ASP A 142 -3.11 -13.83 1.79
CA ASP A 142 -2.29 -14.98 2.16
C ASP A 142 -3.02 -15.92 3.12
N VAL A 143 -3.79 -15.38 4.09
CA VAL A 143 -4.46 -16.17 5.12
C VAL A 143 -5.94 -16.33 4.83
N VAL A 144 -6.66 -15.25 4.50
CA VAL A 144 -8.11 -15.32 4.33
C VAL A 144 -8.49 -15.93 2.97
N HIS A 145 -7.74 -15.60 1.91
CA HIS A 145 -7.87 -16.21 0.58
C HIS A 145 -6.92 -17.39 0.33
N GLY A 146 -6.05 -17.72 1.28
CA GLY A 146 -5.22 -18.93 1.28
C GLY A 146 -4.16 -18.99 0.18
N ARG A 147 -3.54 -17.84 -0.18
CA ARG A 147 -2.41 -17.83 -1.14
C ARG A 147 -1.11 -18.35 -0.53
N ASP A 148 -0.93 -18.27 0.78
CA ASP A 148 0.25 -18.83 1.45
C ASP A 148 0.04 -20.30 1.76
N THR A 149 1.01 -21.13 1.38
CA THR A 149 0.96 -22.60 1.57
C THR A 149 0.83 -23.07 3.03
N ARG A 150 1.09 -22.18 4.01
CA ARG A 150 0.87 -22.46 5.44
C ARG A 150 -0.59 -22.37 5.83
N PHE A 151 -1.41 -21.68 5.05
CA PHE A 151 -2.83 -21.49 5.28
C PHE A 151 -3.56 -21.89 4.00
N GLU A 152 -3.79 -23.20 3.83
CA GLU A 152 -4.64 -23.65 2.74
C GLU A 152 -6.01 -22.95 2.82
N GLU A 153 -6.63 -22.73 1.67
CA GLU A 153 -7.90 -22.01 1.58
C GLU A 153 -8.89 -22.56 2.62
N TYR A 154 -9.42 -21.68 3.47
CA TYR A 154 -10.35 -21.99 4.56
C TYR A 154 -9.78 -22.71 5.81
N GLU A 155 -8.47 -22.73 6.05
CA GLU A 155 -7.86 -23.16 7.33
C GLU A 155 -8.02 -22.15 8.48
N TYR A 156 -9.22 -21.58 8.66
CA TYR A 156 -9.49 -20.51 9.62
C TYR A 156 -9.25 -20.90 11.09
N ASP A 157 -9.36 -22.17 11.44
CA ASP A 157 -9.08 -22.63 12.81
C ASP A 157 -7.60 -22.46 13.17
N ARG A 158 -6.70 -22.76 12.23
CA ARG A 158 -5.26 -22.58 12.42
C ARG A 158 -4.93 -21.10 12.55
N ALA A 159 -5.41 -20.29 11.60
CA ALA A 159 -5.24 -18.84 11.63
C ALA A 159 -5.75 -18.25 12.95
N PHE A 160 -6.92 -18.70 13.42
CA PHE A 160 -7.50 -18.24 14.68
C PHE A 160 -6.64 -18.58 15.89
N GLU A 161 -6.13 -19.82 15.98
CA GLU A 161 -5.28 -20.25 17.10
C GLU A 161 -4.02 -19.39 17.24
N GLU A 162 -3.43 -18.94 16.14
CA GLU A 162 -2.26 -18.07 16.12
C GLU A 162 -2.58 -16.64 16.59
N VAL A 163 -3.79 -16.13 16.30
CA VAL A 163 -4.15 -14.72 16.56
C VAL A 163 -5.05 -14.48 17.76
N LYS A 164 -5.63 -15.54 18.37
CA LYS A 164 -6.66 -15.42 19.43
C LYS A 164 -6.25 -14.59 20.65
N LEU A 165 -4.97 -14.58 21.02
CA LEU A 165 -4.46 -13.76 22.11
C LEU A 165 -4.51 -12.27 21.78
N TYR A 166 -4.17 -11.90 20.55
CA TYR A 166 -4.22 -10.53 20.05
C TYR A 166 -5.67 -10.06 19.91
N VAL A 167 -6.55 -10.90 19.37
CA VAL A 167 -7.99 -10.63 19.31
C VAL A 167 -8.55 -10.39 20.71
N SER A 168 -8.19 -11.23 21.67
CA SER A 168 -8.62 -11.07 23.08
C SER A 168 -8.12 -9.76 23.69
N ALA A 169 -6.86 -9.41 23.46
CA ALA A 169 -6.28 -8.15 23.93
C ALA A 169 -6.95 -6.92 23.28
N ALA A 170 -7.25 -6.99 21.99
CA ALA A 170 -7.95 -5.94 21.24
C ALA A 170 -9.35 -5.69 21.82
N ILE A 171 -10.11 -6.76 22.07
CA ILE A 171 -11.45 -6.70 22.69
C ILE A 171 -11.37 -6.12 24.11
N GLN A 172 -10.39 -6.54 24.92
CA GLN A 172 -10.22 -5.98 26.25
C GLN A 172 -9.90 -4.49 26.21
N LYS A 173 -9.02 -4.06 25.29
CA LYS A 173 -8.69 -2.63 25.12
C LYS A 173 -9.91 -1.85 24.65
N ARG A 174 -10.67 -2.35 23.68
CA ARG A 174 -11.97 -1.79 23.25
C ARG A 174 -12.90 -1.56 24.44
N LYS A 175 -13.14 -2.59 25.26
CA LYS A 175 -14.03 -2.50 26.44
C LYS A 175 -13.54 -1.53 27.50
N ARG A 176 -12.23 -1.28 27.58
CA ARG A 176 -11.68 -0.20 28.42
C ARG A 176 -11.95 1.17 27.81
N LEU A 177 -11.77 1.31 26.49
CA LEU A 177 -12.03 2.55 25.77
C LEU A 177 -13.51 2.95 25.75
N SER A 178 -14.44 1.99 25.73
CA SER A 178 -15.88 2.28 25.77
C SER A 178 -16.30 2.96 27.09
N LYS A 179 -15.62 2.63 28.19
CA LYS A 179 -15.81 3.26 29.51
C LYS A 179 -15.22 4.67 29.59
N LEU A 180 -14.46 5.10 28.59
CA LEU A 180 -13.88 6.43 28.58
C LEU A 180 -14.89 7.48 28.13
N THR A 181 -14.69 8.71 28.59
CA THR A 181 -15.51 9.85 28.17
C THR A 181 -15.38 10.09 26.67
N LEU A 182 -16.29 10.87 26.09
CA LEU A 182 -16.21 11.24 24.66
C LEU A 182 -14.88 11.94 24.33
N THR A 183 -14.39 12.80 25.23
CA THR A 183 -13.13 13.53 25.08
C THR A 183 -11.92 12.60 25.06
N ASP A 184 -11.88 11.62 25.97
CA ASP A 184 -10.80 10.63 26.02
C ASP A 184 -10.78 9.75 24.76
N ARG A 185 -11.97 9.38 24.24
CA ARG A 185 -12.10 8.64 22.98
C ARG A 185 -11.58 9.44 21.79
N ALA A 186 -11.89 10.73 21.71
CA ALA A 186 -11.37 11.61 20.67
C ALA A 186 -9.83 11.70 20.73
N LEU A 187 -9.25 11.81 21.93
CA LEU A 187 -7.81 11.86 22.11
C LEU A 187 -7.10 10.58 21.64
N VAL A 188 -7.67 9.41 21.96
CA VAL A 188 -7.14 8.11 21.50
C VAL A 188 -7.21 8.00 19.98
N TYR A 189 -8.32 8.43 19.37
CA TYR A 189 -8.47 8.43 17.91
C TYR A 189 -7.42 9.33 17.23
N VAL A 190 -7.22 10.55 17.73
CA VAL A 190 -6.20 11.46 17.20
C VAL A 190 -4.80 10.84 17.31
N ARG A 191 -4.46 10.23 18.46
CA ARG A 191 -3.18 9.54 18.63
C ARG A 191 -2.99 8.40 17.62
N MET A 192 -4.03 7.61 17.38
CA MET A 192 -3.95 6.53 16.39
C MET A 192 -3.74 7.06 14.98
N ARG A 193 -4.47 8.11 14.58
CA ARG A 193 -4.27 8.75 13.27
C ARG A 193 -2.89 9.36 13.12
N LEU A 194 -2.33 9.94 14.18
CA LEU A 194 -0.95 10.46 14.17
C LEU A 194 0.07 9.33 13.97
N ILE A 195 -0.09 8.19 14.66
CA ILE A 195 0.79 7.03 14.46
C ILE A 195 0.70 6.51 13.02
N GLU A 196 -0.50 6.40 12.46
CA GLU A 196 -0.70 5.96 11.07
C GLU A 196 -0.04 6.92 10.07
N ILE A 197 -0.20 8.24 10.27
CA ILE A 197 0.47 9.26 9.45
C ILE A 197 1.98 9.14 9.61
N SER A 198 2.51 9.02 10.83
CA SER A 198 3.94 8.84 11.06
C SER A 198 4.46 7.59 10.34
N ARG A 199 3.71 6.49 10.33
CA ARG A 199 4.09 5.27 9.61
C ARG A 199 4.07 5.46 8.10
N GLN A 200 3.07 6.16 7.55
CA GLN A 200 3.05 6.51 6.13
C GLN A 200 4.24 7.41 5.76
N VAL A 201 4.67 8.28 6.67
CA VAL A 201 5.88 9.09 6.52
C VAL A 201 7.16 8.24 6.60
N GLU A 202 7.19 7.19 7.42
CA GLU A 202 8.31 6.21 7.46
C GLU A 202 8.33 5.26 6.25
N GLU A 203 7.16 4.89 5.71
CA GLU A 203 6.99 4.10 4.48
C GLU A 203 7.28 4.91 3.21
N ILE A 204 7.32 6.25 3.29
CA ILE A 204 8.20 7.07 2.43
C ILE A 204 9.64 6.77 2.88
N THR A 205 10.03 5.52 2.68
CA THR A 205 11.39 5.05 2.80
C THR A 205 12.19 5.94 1.88
N VAL A 206 13.07 6.76 2.46
CA VAL A 206 14.15 7.39 1.70
C VAL A 206 14.79 6.22 0.96
N PRO A 207 14.70 6.15 -0.38
CA PRO A 207 15.23 5.02 -1.13
C PRO A 207 16.65 4.79 -0.65
N GLU A 208 17.02 3.55 -0.31
CA GLU A 208 18.41 3.25 0.05
C GLU A 208 19.31 3.91 -0.98
N GLU A 209 20.21 4.76 -0.50
CA GLU A 209 21.09 5.53 -1.36
C GLU A 209 21.92 4.55 -2.19
N ASN A 210 21.59 4.40 -3.47
CA ASN A 210 22.33 3.52 -4.37
C ASN A 210 23.76 4.04 -4.56
N ASP A 211 24.70 3.16 -4.91
CA ASP A 211 26.12 3.56 -4.96
C ASP A 211 26.37 4.66 -6.01
N LEU A 212 25.57 4.70 -7.08
CA LEU A 212 25.67 5.73 -8.11
C LEU A 212 25.32 7.13 -7.56
N TYR A 213 24.30 7.23 -6.70
CA TYR A 213 23.98 8.47 -6.00
C TYR A 213 25.15 8.92 -5.11
N ARG A 214 25.75 7.99 -4.34
CA ARG A 214 26.88 8.30 -3.47
C ARG A 214 28.10 8.77 -4.28
N ALA A 215 28.39 8.12 -5.41
CA ALA A 215 29.45 8.53 -6.34
C ALA A 215 29.19 9.92 -6.93
N ALA A 216 27.95 10.20 -7.35
CA ALA A 216 27.55 11.51 -7.87
C ALA A 216 27.70 12.62 -6.82
N MET A 217 27.28 12.35 -5.57
CA MET A 217 27.44 13.29 -4.46
C MET A 217 28.92 13.57 -4.16
N ALA A 218 29.78 12.55 -4.22
CA ALA A 218 31.22 12.71 -4.01
C ALA A 218 31.91 13.51 -5.13
N ALA A 219 31.33 13.54 -6.34
CA ALA A 219 31.85 14.29 -7.47
C ALA A 219 31.43 15.77 -7.49
N LEU A 220 30.51 16.21 -6.61
CA LEU A 220 30.04 17.60 -6.61
C LEU A 220 31.17 18.61 -6.38
N GLY A 221 31.20 19.65 -7.22
CA GLY A 221 32.22 20.69 -7.20
C GLY A 221 33.58 20.27 -7.75
N THR A 222 33.69 19.08 -8.35
CA THR A 222 34.90 18.59 -9.00
C THR A 222 34.72 18.51 -10.50
N ASP A 223 35.82 18.60 -11.24
CA ASP A 223 35.87 18.17 -12.63
C ASP A 223 35.99 16.65 -12.66
N ALA A 224 34.91 15.99 -13.06
CA ALA A 224 34.79 14.54 -13.12
C ALA A 224 35.27 13.96 -14.46
N SER A 225 35.78 14.80 -15.37
CA SER A 225 36.29 14.45 -16.70
C SER A 225 37.71 15.01 -16.95
N PRO A 226 38.69 14.79 -16.05
CA PRO A 226 39.98 15.50 -16.07
C PRO A 226 40.92 15.16 -17.25
N ASN A 227 40.49 14.28 -18.15
CA ASN A 227 41.25 13.93 -19.35
C ASN A 227 40.85 14.80 -20.56
N ASP A 228 39.79 15.61 -20.42
CA ASP A 228 39.26 16.51 -21.44
C ASP A 228 39.15 15.87 -22.83
N ALA A 229 38.63 14.63 -22.88
CA ALA A 229 38.51 13.92 -24.16
C ALA A 229 37.52 14.61 -25.10
N ALA A 230 36.59 15.39 -24.54
CA ALA A 230 35.81 16.40 -25.22
C ALA A 230 36.07 17.79 -24.63
N PRO A 231 35.88 18.88 -25.40
CA PRO A 231 35.87 20.24 -24.84
C PRO A 231 34.85 20.33 -23.70
N ASP A 232 35.14 21.11 -22.65
CA ASP A 232 34.32 21.26 -21.43
C ASP A 232 32.84 21.53 -21.72
N GLU A 233 32.58 22.30 -22.78
CA GLU A 233 31.24 22.66 -23.26
C GLU A 233 30.39 21.45 -23.69
N LEU A 234 31.03 20.30 -23.93
CA LEU A 234 30.43 19.03 -24.36
C LEU A 234 30.67 17.89 -23.36
N GLY A 235 31.25 18.17 -22.20
CA GLY A 235 31.69 17.17 -21.22
C GLY A 235 30.58 16.43 -20.46
N CYS A 236 29.30 16.76 -20.65
CA CYS A 236 28.20 16.20 -19.83
C CYS A 236 28.12 14.67 -19.84
N ALA A 237 28.24 14.05 -21.01
CA ALA A 237 28.24 12.60 -21.12
C ALA A 237 29.52 11.99 -20.57
N GLU A 238 30.66 12.64 -20.76
CA GLU A 238 31.96 12.19 -20.27
C GLU A 238 31.99 12.17 -18.74
N THR A 239 31.56 13.27 -18.13
CA THR A 239 31.38 13.41 -16.68
C THR A 239 30.47 12.31 -16.13
N VAL A 240 29.25 12.15 -16.66
CA VAL A 240 28.30 11.15 -16.12
C VAL A 240 28.80 9.73 -16.32
N SER A 241 29.36 9.40 -17.49
CA SER A 241 29.93 8.07 -17.74
C SER A 241 31.16 7.76 -16.87
N SER A 242 31.97 8.77 -16.54
CA SER A 242 33.07 8.64 -15.59
C SER A 242 32.59 8.38 -14.16
N ILE A 243 31.51 9.05 -13.73
CA ILE A 243 30.87 8.77 -12.43
C ILE A 243 30.29 7.35 -12.41
N ILE A 244 29.58 6.93 -13.47
CA ILE A 244 29.09 5.54 -13.59
C ILE A 244 30.26 4.55 -13.48
N ARG A 245 31.40 4.85 -14.08
CA ARG A 245 32.58 3.98 -14.03
C ARG A 245 33.15 3.80 -12.63
N GLN A 246 32.93 4.73 -11.70
CA GLN A 246 33.36 4.57 -10.30
C GLN A 246 32.61 3.43 -9.59
N VAL A 247 31.36 3.17 -10.00
CA VAL A 247 30.52 2.09 -9.44
C VAL A 247 30.46 0.86 -10.34
N LEU A 248 30.69 1.03 -11.65
CA LEU A 248 30.73 -0.02 -12.65
C LEU A 248 32.02 0.12 -13.48
N PRO A 249 33.16 -0.44 -13.02
CA PRO A 249 34.48 -0.19 -13.61
C PRO A 249 34.62 -0.46 -15.12
N GLU A 250 33.83 -1.40 -15.63
CA GLU A 250 33.79 -1.81 -17.04
C GLU A 250 32.96 -0.86 -17.93
N PHE A 251 32.26 0.13 -17.34
CA PHE A 251 31.48 1.08 -18.11
C PHE A 251 32.41 2.02 -18.89
N PRO A 252 32.24 2.15 -20.23
CA PRO A 252 33.12 2.98 -21.03
C PRO A 252 32.88 4.47 -20.75
N VAL A 253 33.94 5.28 -20.87
CA VAL A 253 33.81 6.74 -20.91
C VAL A 253 33.25 7.16 -22.27
N ILE A 254 32.13 7.85 -22.27
CA ILE A 254 31.37 8.21 -23.48
C ILE A 254 31.20 9.73 -23.52
N THR A 255 31.60 10.36 -24.63
CA THR A 255 31.58 11.83 -24.77
C THR A 255 30.29 12.41 -25.38
N GLY A 256 29.40 11.58 -25.93
CA GLY A 256 28.16 12.03 -26.59
C GLY A 256 26.89 11.54 -25.89
N THR A 257 25.92 12.42 -25.64
CA THR A 257 24.63 12.07 -24.99
C THR A 257 23.81 11.06 -25.79
N TRP A 258 23.85 11.11 -27.12
CA TRP A 258 23.23 10.07 -27.97
C TRP A 258 23.84 8.69 -27.73
N THR A 259 25.18 8.60 -27.77
CA THR A 259 25.90 7.34 -27.57
C THR A 259 25.71 6.80 -26.16
N LEU A 260 25.69 7.69 -25.17
CA LEU A 260 25.44 7.31 -23.77
C LEU A 260 24.02 6.75 -23.62
N TRP A 261 23.02 7.44 -24.16
CA TRP A 261 21.64 6.95 -24.16
C TRP A 261 21.50 5.57 -24.81
N GLU A 262 22.10 5.35 -25.98
CA GLU A 262 22.08 4.04 -26.65
C GLU A 262 22.76 2.95 -25.80
N ARG A 263 23.82 3.28 -25.07
CA ARG A 263 24.50 2.36 -24.15
C ARG A 263 23.66 2.02 -22.93
N LEU A 264 23.00 3.01 -22.33
CA LEU A 264 22.09 2.82 -21.20
C LEU A 264 20.87 1.99 -21.61
N ARG A 265 20.31 2.26 -22.80
CA ARG A 265 19.13 1.56 -23.32
C ARG A 265 19.38 0.08 -23.63
N LYS A 266 20.59 -0.28 -24.07
CA LYS A 266 20.96 -1.65 -24.46
C LYS A 266 21.64 -2.45 -23.34
N GLY A 267 22.17 -1.78 -22.31
CA GLY A 267 22.87 -2.42 -21.21
C GLY A 267 21.92 -3.19 -20.30
N SER A 268 22.26 -4.45 -19.98
CA SER A 268 21.48 -5.27 -19.03
C SER A 268 21.62 -4.80 -17.58
N GLU A 269 22.63 -4.00 -17.29
CA GLU A 269 22.85 -3.38 -15.99
C GLU A 269 21.97 -2.14 -15.76
N PHE A 270 21.19 -1.70 -16.74
CA PHE A 270 20.27 -0.56 -16.59
C PHE A 270 18.83 -0.98 -16.86
N THR A 271 17.91 -0.40 -16.09
CA THR A 271 16.47 -0.53 -16.28
C THR A 271 15.86 0.84 -16.56
N ALA A 272 15.06 0.97 -17.61
CA ALA A 272 14.30 2.18 -17.87
C ALA A 272 13.18 2.35 -16.83
N VAL A 273 13.03 3.55 -16.27
CA VAL A 273 12.03 3.84 -15.21
C VAL A 273 11.16 5.03 -15.59
N ALA A 274 9.90 5.02 -15.11
CA ALA A 274 8.97 6.14 -15.31
C ALA A 274 9.07 7.18 -14.17
N GLU A 275 9.32 6.71 -12.95
CA GLU A 275 9.42 7.54 -11.75
C GLU A 275 10.88 7.58 -11.27
N PRO A 276 11.61 8.69 -11.50
CA PRO A 276 13.00 8.80 -11.11
C PRO A 276 13.16 8.85 -9.60
N ARG A 277 14.24 8.25 -9.11
CA ARG A 277 14.70 8.26 -7.72
C ARG A 277 16.14 8.78 -7.64
N PRO A 278 16.61 9.20 -6.45
CA PRO A 278 18.02 9.55 -6.26
C PRO A 278 18.95 8.44 -6.78
N GLY A 279 19.94 8.82 -7.58
CA GLY A 279 20.89 7.96 -8.26
C GLY A 279 20.48 7.51 -9.66
N ASP A 280 19.24 7.73 -10.09
CA ASP A 280 18.86 7.45 -11.47
C ASP A 280 19.52 8.46 -12.43
N ILE A 281 19.76 8.03 -13.67
CA ILE A 281 20.30 8.87 -14.73
C ILE A 281 19.13 9.49 -15.48
N VAL A 282 19.13 10.81 -15.67
CA VAL A 282 18.20 11.53 -16.55
C VAL A 282 18.93 11.98 -17.80
N ILE A 283 18.35 11.71 -18.97
CA ILE A 283 18.99 12.03 -20.25
C ILE A 283 18.02 12.55 -21.29
N ALA A 284 18.43 13.63 -21.94
CA ALA A 284 17.84 14.21 -23.14
C ALA A 284 18.86 14.03 -24.29
N PRO A 285 18.79 12.95 -25.08
CA PRO A 285 19.83 12.62 -26.05
C PRO A 285 19.84 13.58 -27.25
N THR A 286 21.00 14.15 -27.57
CA THR A 286 21.19 14.98 -28.78
C THR A 286 20.87 14.18 -30.04
N GLY A 287 20.22 14.82 -31.03
CA GLY A 287 19.93 14.19 -32.33
C GLY A 287 18.56 13.51 -32.44
N THR A 288 17.77 13.43 -31.36
CA THR A 288 16.37 12.97 -31.43
C THR A 288 15.41 14.02 -32.01
N VAL A 289 15.80 15.29 -31.99
CA VAL A 289 15.00 16.42 -32.46
C VAL A 289 15.76 17.15 -33.55
N ARG A 290 15.09 17.40 -34.68
CA ARG A 290 15.67 18.18 -35.79
C ARG A 290 15.59 19.67 -35.46
N ASN A 291 16.69 20.40 -35.62
CA ASN A 291 16.80 21.84 -35.39
C ASN A 291 16.48 22.26 -33.93
N ALA A 292 16.87 21.45 -32.94
CA ALA A 292 16.75 21.84 -31.54
C ALA A 292 17.55 23.13 -31.24
N PRO A 293 17.03 24.03 -30.40
CA PRO A 293 17.65 25.32 -30.10
C PRO A 293 18.97 25.21 -29.32
N PHE A 294 19.22 24.08 -28.66
CA PHE A 294 20.44 23.77 -27.92
C PHE A 294 20.67 22.25 -27.90
N PRO A 295 21.90 21.77 -27.66
CA PRO A 295 22.18 20.34 -27.52
C PRO A 295 21.43 19.70 -26.35
N GLY A 296 21.22 18.39 -26.44
CA GLY A 296 20.72 17.58 -25.33
C GLY A 296 21.74 17.44 -24.20
N HIS A 297 21.31 16.94 -23.04
CA HIS A 297 22.11 16.91 -21.81
C HIS A 297 21.85 15.64 -21.00
N VAL A 298 22.71 15.38 -20.01
CA VAL A 298 22.58 14.25 -19.09
C VAL A 298 22.97 14.65 -17.67
N GLY A 299 22.30 14.05 -16.69
CA GLY A 299 22.59 14.24 -15.28
C GLY A 299 22.19 13.02 -14.44
N ILE A 300 22.49 13.09 -13.15
CA ILE A 300 22.11 12.10 -12.14
C ILE A 300 21.14 12.76 -11.17
N VAL A 301 20.00 12.12 -10.94
CA VAL A 301 18.95 12.59 -10.05
C VAL A 301 19.44 12.51 -8.61
N GLY A 302 19.29 13.59 -7.86
CA GLY A 302 19.57 13.68 -6.43
C GLY A 302 18.30 13.65 -5.59
N LYS A 303 18.45 13.91 -4.28
CA LYS A 303 17.31 14.07 -3.36
C LYS A 303 16.46 15.27 -3.76
N ASP A 304 15.18 15.21 -3.37
CA ASP A 304 14.20 16.28 -3.58
C ASP A 304 14.02 16.68 -5.05
N GLY A 305 14.30 15.75 -5.98
CA GLY A 305 14.19 15.99 -7.42
C GLY A 305 15.26 16.94 -7.97
N ILE A 306 16.36 17.16 -7.26
CA ILE A 306 17.53 17.86 -7.81
C ILE A 306 18.15 17.00 -8.92
N VAL A 307 18.78 17.60 -9.92
CA VAL A 307 19.55 16.92 -10.95
C VAL A 307 20.96 17.50 -10.96
N MET A 308 21.92 16.62 -10.68
CA MET A 308 23.35 16.90 -10.70
C MET A 308 23.88 16.64 -12.10
N SER A 309 24.57 17.61 -12.71
CA SER A 309 25.10 17.47 -14.07
C SER A 309 26.37 18.31 -14.24
N ASN A 310 27.11 18.08 -15.32
CA ASN A 310 28.22 18.96 -15.68
C ASN A 310 27.70 20.36 -16.01
N ASP A 311 28.38 21.38 -15.49
CA ASP A 311 28.20 22.78 -15.88
C ASP A 311 29.17 23.10 -17.02
N SER A 312 28.63 23.32 -18.22
CA SER A 312 29.39 23.65 -19.43
C SER A 312 30.19 24.95 -19.34
N GLY A 313 29.87 25.85 -18.40
CA GLY A 313 30.61 27.10 -18.19
C GLY A 313 31.81 26.97 -17.27
N THR A 314 31.84 25.93 -16.42
CA THR A 314 32.90 25.75 -15.41
C THR A 314 33.64 24.41 -15.52
N GLY A 315 33.12 23.45 -16.29
CA GLY A 315 33.65 22.09 -16.38
C GLY A 315 33.45 21.26 -15.10
N THR A 316 32.66 21.75 -14.14
CA THR A 316 32.46 21.09 -12.84
C THR A 316 31.10 20.43 -12.71
N PHE A 317 31.02 19.35 -11.95
CA PHE A 317 29.76 18.64 -11.67
C PHE A 317 28.98 19.33 -10.55
N ASN A 318 27.81 19.90 -10.86
CA ASN A 318 27.03 20.76 -9.96
C ASN A 318 25.54 20.40 -9.93
N GLN A 319 24.83 20.92 -8.93
CA GLN A 319 23.37 20.84 -8.81
C GLN A 319 22.68 21.88 -9.70
N ASN A 320 22.61 21.62 -11.01
CA ASN A 320 22.21 22.63 -12.00
C ASN A 320 20.69 22.75 -12.22
N TYR A 321 19.94 21.69 -11.94
CA TYR A 321 18.51 21.64 -12.25
C TYR A 321 17.72 20.98 -11.12
N THR A 322 16.41 21.20 -11.12
CA THR A 322 15.40 20.26 -10.60
C THR A 322 14.81 19.46 -11.77
N ILE A 323 14.16 18.33 -11.50
CA ILE A 323 13.41 17.55 -12.51
C ILE A 323 12.43 18.45 -13.27
N GLU A 324 11.72 19.33 -12.57
CA GLU A 324 10.80 20.29 -13.20
C GLU A 324 11.53 21.23 -14.17
N SER A 325 12.63 21.87 -13.72
CA SER A 325 13.40 22.77 -14.59
C SER A 325 14.09 22.04 -15.74
N TRP A 326 14.44 20.76 -15.56
CA TRP A 326 15.00 19.89 -16.59
C TRP A 326 13.98 19.59 -17.67
N HIS A 327 12.75 19.22 -17.29
CA HIS A 327 11.65 19.02 -18.24
C HIS A 327 11.32 20.30 -18.99
N ARG A 328 11.17 21.42 -18.28
CA ARG A 328 10.92 22.72 -18.92
C ARG A 328 11.98 23.05 -19.98
N ARG A 329 13.26 22.92 -19.62
CA ARG A 329 14.35 23.18 -20.56
C ARG A 329 14.39 22.18 -21.70
N TYR A 330 14.57 20.90 -21.41
CA TYR A 330 14.89 19.93 -22.47
C TYR A 330 13.64 19.42 -23.20
N ALA A 331 12.54 19.16 -22.49
CA ALA A 331 11.32 18.66 -23.11
C ALA A 331 10.50 19.79 -23.73
N GLU A 332 10.15 20.83 -22.98
CA GLU A 332 9.22 21.87 -23.45
C GLU A 332 9.90 22.86 -24.41
N GLU A 333 11.05 23.44 -24.03
CA GLU A 333 11.76 24.40 -24.88
C GLU A 333 12.59 23.71 -25.98
N GLY A 334 13.23 22.58 -25.65
CA GLY A 334 14.11 21.85 -26.56
C GLY A 334 13.41 20.80 -27.44
N GLY A 335 12.20 20.37 -27.06
CA GLY A 335 11.46 19.31 -27.75
C GLY A 335 12.01 17.89 -27.54
N TYR A 336 13.00 17.72 -26.66
CA TYR A 336 13.66 16.43 -26.46
C TYR A 336 12.77 15.43 -25.71
N PRO A 337 12.75 14.15 -26.10
CA PRO A 337 12.27 13.10 -25.21
C PRO A 337 13.21 12.97 -24.00
N ILE A 338 12.62 12.81 -22.81
CA ILE A 338 13.35 12.61 -21.56
C ILE A 338 13.26 11.14 -21.16
N TYR A 339 14.41 10.55 -20.88
CA TYR A 339 14.51 9.17 -20.41
C TYR A 339 15.16 9.11 -19.04
N TYR A 340 14.75 8.11 -18.26
CA TYR A 340 15.35 7.79 -16.97
C TYR A 340 15.85 6.35 -16.96
N TYR A 341 17.05 6.14 -16.42
CA TYR A 341 17.67 4.84 -16.28
C TYR A 341 18.15 4.62 -14.85
N ARG A 342 17.85 3.45 -14.30
CA ARG A 342 18.32 3.00 -12.99
C ARG A 342 19.40 1.95 -13.18
N LEU A 343 20.52 2.10 -12.48
CA LEU A 343 21.54 1.05 -12.38
C LEU A 343 20.98 -0.10 -11.54
N ASN A 344 21.00 -1.31 -12.10
CA ASN A 344 20.60 -2.54 -11.41
C ASN A 344 21.70 -2.90 -10.40
N GLN A 345 21.39 -2.78 -9.11
CA GLN A 345 22.31 -3.13 -8.02
C GLN A 345 21.97 -4.48 -7.41
#